data_AF-A0A3R8GDQ2-F1
#
_entry.id   AF-A0A3R8GDQ2-F1
#
_cell.length_a   1.000
_cell.length_b   1.000
_cell.length_c   1.000
_cell.angle_alpha   90.00
_cell.angle_beta   90.00
_cell.angle_gamma   90.00
#
_symmetry.space_group_name_H-M   'P 1'
#
loop_
_entity.id
_entity.type
_entity.pdbx_description
1 polymer ?
#
loop_
_entity_poly.entity_id
_entity_poly.type
_entity_poly.pdbx_seq_one_letter_code
_entity_poly.pdbx_strand_id
1 'polypeptide(L)'
;VFTILRHRHVESFATIQRLVTVPIAESELLRLLLQYAVLVLGNWAIKSMYVYDDMYEISCRDLLLALLIRSGAAFVPPSQGGAGSDACTPPASAGLPKEAFRSATRLSLDRVSQMLQEVAVCSSSAWRLKLPPDAAFLAAHPAIQRHFDQWWKQRLQQVVKEVHQRRDARANPQGPLTGGEEGKTKDASVAVSPALLQLAGRLCSSALKTQGALTFQQLRETLNSKNNDFLAVADRDLERVLQTVAIQVG
;
A
#
# COMPACT_ATOMS: atom_id res chain seq x y z
N VAL A 1 12.74 9.97 7.66
CA VAL A 1 11.32 9.61 7.42
C VAL A 1 11.15 8.17 6.99
N PHE A 2 11.68 7.75 5.84
CA PHE A 2 11.52 6.37 5.34
C PHE A 2 11.91 5.30 6.37
N THR A 3 13.09 5.41 6.99
CA THR A 3 13.54 4.48 8.03
C THR A 3 12.57 4.39 9.21
N ILE A 4 12.07 5.53 9.70
CA ILE A 4 11.11 5.59 10.82
C ILE A 4 9.85 4.79 10.46
N LEU A 5 9.26 5.11 9.31
CA LEU A 5 8.00 4.50 8.88
C LEU A 5 8.16 3.05 8.41
N ARG A 6 9.34 2.64 7.95
CA ARG A 6 9.64 1.24 7.62
C ARG A 6 9.65 0.35 8.86
N HIS A 7 10.06 0.88 10.01
CA HIS A 7 10.05 0.12 11.27
C HIS A 7 8.71 0.24 12.02
N ARG A 8 8.06 1.41 11.99
CA ARG A 8 6.84 1.67 12.78
C ARG A 8 5.54 1.48 12.02
N HIS A 9 5.58 1.43 10.68
CA HIS A 9 4.47 1.30 9.73
C HIS A 9 3.44 2.45 9.75
N VAL A 10 3.06 2.97 10.92
CA VAL A 10 2.13 4.10 11.10
C VAL A 10 2.58 4.98 12.25
N GLU A 11 2.65 6.29 12.05
CA GLU A 11 2.97 7.27 13.11
C GLU A 11 2.25 8.60 12.94
N SER A 12 2.05 9.33 14.04
CA SER A 12 1.51 10.70 13.98
C SER A 12 2.57 11.69 13.47
N PHE A 13 2.13 12.80 12.87
CA PHE A 13 3.05 13.82 12.35
C PHE A 13 3.99 14.35 13.44
N ALA A 14 3.44 14.69 14.61
CA ALA A 14 4.20 15.17 15.75
C ALA A 14 5.24 14.16 16.25
N THR A 15 4.95 12.85 16.20
CA THR A 15 5.92 11.82 16.58
C THR A 15 7.02 11.68 15.55
N ILE A 16 6.69 11.71 14.26
CA ILE A 16 7.70 11.68 13.20
C ILE A 16 8.62 12.88 13.33
N GLN A 17 8.07 14.09 13.52
CA GLN A 17 8.84 15.32 13.69
C GLN A 17 9.83 15.22 14.87
N ARG A 18 9.41 14.64 16.01
CA ARG A 18 10.29 14.40 17.16
C ARG A 18 11.39 13.36 16.91
N LEU A 19 11.13 12.37 16.06
CA LEU A 19 12.06 11.27 15.76
C LEU A 19 13.07 11.63 14.66
N VAL A 20 12.82 12.68 13.88
CA VAL A 20 13.79 13.17 12.91
C VAL A 20 14.91 13.90 13.67
N THR A 21 16.14 13.40 13.53
CA THR A 21 17.32 13.95 14.22
C THR A 21 17.87 15.23 13.60
N VAL A 22 17.51 15.50 12.34
CA VAL A 22 17.94 16.68 11.59
C VAL A 22 16.83 17.73 11.62
N PRO A 23 17.11 18.99 11.99
CA PRO A 23 16.14 20.07 11.89
C PRO A 23 15.60 20.16 10.46
N ILE A 24 14.29 19.99 10.31
CA ILE A 24 13.62 19.97 9.02
C ILE A 24 12.43 20.93 9.09
N ALA A 25 12.27 21.77 8.07
CA ALA A 25 11.08 22.60 7.94
C ALA A 25 9.85 21.72 7.76
N GLU A 26 8.72 22.14 8.32
CA GLU A 26 7.47 21.39 8.26
C GLU A 26 7.05 21.05 6.82
N SER A 27 7.16 22.02 5.91
CA SER A 27 6.85 21.87 4.48
C SER A 27 7.69 20.77 3.81
N GLU A 28 8.97 20.69 4.15
CA GLU A 28 9.89 19.68 3.61
C GLU A 28 9.62 18.30 4.22
N LEU A 29 9.28 18.24 5.51
CA LEU A 29 8.84 17.00 6.15
C LEU A 29 7.56 16.46 5.50
N LEU A 30 6.58 17.32 5.23
CA LEU A 30 5.36 16.97 4.52
C LEU A 30 5.66 16.45 3.10
N ARG A 31 6.58 17.09 2.37
CA ARG A 31 7.01 16.63 1.04
C ARG A 31 7.59 15.22 1.08
N LEU A 32 8.46 14.93 2.05
CA LEU A 32 9.00 13.58 2.26
C LEU A 32 7.91 12.58 2.64
N LEU A 33 6.95 12.98 3.48
CA LEU A 33 5.84 12.11 3.87
C LEU A 33 4.96 11.76 2.66
N LEU A 34 4.62 12.73 1.81
CA LEU A 34 3.87 12.49 0.57
C LEU A 34 4.61 11.54 -0.39
N GLN A 35 5.94 11.55 -0.37
CA GLN A 35 6.76 10.62 -1.16
C GLN A 35 6.63 9.17 -0.66
N TYR A 36 6.74 8.94 0.65
CA TYR A 36 6.88 7.59 1.22
C TYR A 36 5.62 7.01 1.89
N ALA A 37 4.64 7.85 2.18
CA ALA A 37 3.51 7.52 3.05
C ALA A 37 2.18 8.01 2.48
N VAL A 38 1.10 7.54 3.09
CA VAL A 38 -0.29 7.93 2.84
C VAL A 38 -0.94 8.34 4.15
N LEU A 39 -1.85 9.31 4.08
CA LEU A 39 -2.57 9.78 5.27
C LEU A 39 -3.70 8.83 5.63
N VAL A 40 -3.82 8.45 6.90
CA VAL A 40 -4.80 7.53 7.47
C VAL A 40 -5.37 8.17 8.74
N LEU A 41 -6.53 8.83 8.62
CA LEU A 41 -7.19 9.56 9.72
C LEU A 41 -6.23 10.52 10.47
N GLY A 42 -5.44 11.30 9.73
CA GLY A 42 -4.48 12.26 10.29
C GLY A 42 -3.11 11.67 10.65
N ASN A 43 -2.97 10.34 10.69
CA ASN A 43 -1.70 9.66 10.91
C ASN A 43 -1.06 9.26 9.57
N TRP A 44 0.26 9.05 9.55
CA TRP A 44 1.02 8.70 8.34
C TRP A 44 1.37 7.22 8.34
N ALA A 45 0.84 6.50 7.35
CA ALA A 45 1.16 5.09 7.12
C ALA A 45 2.13 4.95 5.95
N ILE A 46 3.18 4.13 6.08
CA ILE A 46 4.07 3.84 4.96
C ILE A 46 3.29 3.23 3.79
N LYS A 47 3.59 3.64 2.54
CA LYS A 47 2.97 3.04 1.34
C LYS A 47 3.26 1.54 1.30
N SER A 48 2.27 0.74 0.92
CA SER A 48 2.35 -0.73 0.94
C SER A 48 3.46 -1.30 0.05
N MET A 49 3.77 -0.63 -1.05
CA MET A 49 4.89 -0.98 -1.95
C MET A 49 6.29 -0.86 -1.33
N TYR A 50 6.42 -0.30 -0.12
CA TYR A 50 7.69 -0.27 0.62
C TYR A 50 7.76 -1.33 1.73
N VAL A 51 6.66 -2.07 1.94
CA VAL A 51 6.53 -3.10 2.96
C VAL A 51 6.54 -4.49 2.34
N TYR A 52 5.87 -4.65 1.20
CA TYR A 52 5.79 -5.92 0.49
C TYR A 52 6.34 -5.78 -0.94
N ASP A 53 6.91 -6.88 -1.42
CA ASP A 53 7.43 -7.02 -2.79
C ASP A 53 6.39 -7.65 -3.74
N ASP A 54 5.36 -8.29 -3.16
CA ASP A 54 4.30 -8.99 -3.87
C ASP A 54 3.09 -8.06 -4.13
N MET A 55 2.69 -7.93 -5.40
CA MET A 55 1.60 -7.03 -5.81
C MET A 55 0.25 -7.39 -5.21
N TYR A 56 -0.01 -8.67 -4.94
CA TYR A 56 -1.23 -9.11 -4.30
C TYR A 56 -1.26 -8.65 -2.84
N GLU A 57 -0.15 -8.83 -2.12
CA GLU A 57 -0.03 -8.40 -0.73
C GLU A 57 -0.04 -6.88 -0.58
N ILE A 58 0.59 -6.15 -1.51
CA ILE A 58 0.49 -4.69 -1.61
C ILE A 58 -0.98 -4.27 -1.72
N SER A 59 -1.73 -4.91 -2.63
CA SER A 59 -3.16 -4.62 -2.85
C SER A 59 -4.01 -4.98 -1.61
N CYS A 60 -3.70 -6.11 -0.96
CA CYS A 60 -4.37 -6.53 0.26
C CYS A 60 -4.12 -5.55 1.42
N ARG A 61 -2.91 -4.98 1.53
CA ARG A 61 -2.57 -4.00 2.58
C ARG A 61 -3.28 -2.66 2.34
N ASP A 62 -3.35 -2.22 1.09
CA ASP A 62 -4.11 -1.01 0.75
C ASP A 62 -5.61 -1.21 1.02
N LEU A 63 -6.16 -2.38 0.70
CA LEU A 63 -7.53 -2.75 1.05
C LEU A 63 -7.74 -2.74 2.58
N LEU A 64 -6.81 -3.32 3.34
CA LEU A 64 -6.83 -3.31 4.80
C LEU A 64 -6.91 -1.89 5.36
N LEU A 65 -6.00 -1.00 4.92
CA LEU A 65 -5.98 0.40 5.34
C LEU A 65 -7.29 1.11 5.01
N ALA A 66 -7.83 0.92 3.79
CA ALA A 66 -9.09 1.53 3.39
C ALA A 66 -10.28 1.05 4.23
N LEU A 67 -10.33 -0.25 4.58
CA LEU A 67 -11.36 -0.81 5.45
C LEU A 67 -11.26 -0.29 6.89
N LEU A 68 -10.03 -0.14 7.40
CA LEU A 68 -9.79 0.44 8.72
C LEU A 68 -10.16 1.92 8.77
N ILE A 69 -9.89 2.70 7.72
CA ILE A 69 -10.34 4.09 7.59
C ILE A 69 -11.87 4.16 7.64
N ARG A 70 -12.54 3.33 6.84
CA ARG A 70 -14.02 3.30 6.82
C ARG A 70 -14.61 2.95 8.19
N SER A 71 -13.97 2.05 8.92
CA SER A 71 -14.38 1.64 10.27
C SER A 71 -14.10 2.71 11.32
N GLY A 72 -13.00 3.45 11.18
CA GLY A 72 -12.59 4.52 12.11
C GLY A 72 -13.26 5.87 11.82
N ALA A 73 -13.68 6.14 10.59
CA ALA A 73 -14.40 7.37 10.23
C ALA A 73 -15.81 7.43 10.84
N ALA A 74 -16.39 6.27 11.18
CA ALA A 74 -17.64 6.18 11.95
C ALA A 74 -17.49 6.68 13.41
N PHE A 75 -16.27 7.03 13.85
CA PHE A 75 -15.95 7.49 15.19
C PHE A 75 -15.79 9.02 15.31
N VAL A 76 -16.02 9.80 14.24
CA VAL A 76 -16.03 11.27 14.37
C VAL A 76 -17.34 11.66 15.07
N PRO A 77 -17.31 12.22 16.29
CA PRO A 77 -18.53 12.70 16.93
C PRO A 77 -19.11 13.83 16.06
N PRO A 78 -20.44 13.87 15.83
CA PRO A 78 -21.05 15.01 15.19
C PRO A 78 -20.74 16.24 16.03
N SER A 79 -20.12 17.23 15.41
CA SER A 79 -20.01 18.58 15.96
C SER A 79 -21.39 19.08 16.35
N GLN A 80 -21.49 19.56 17.59
CA GLN A 80 -22.67 20.06 18.28
C GLN A 80 -23.68 20.77 17.36
N GLY A 81 -24.92 20.28 17.39
CA GLY A 81 -26.06 20.87 16.69
C GLY A 81 -27.34 20.08 16.95
N GLY A 82 -27.76 19.96 18.22
CA GLY A 82 -29.03 19.32 18.59
C GLY A 82 -29.03 18.84 20.03
N ALA A 83 -29.70 19.57 20.90
CA ALA A 83 -29.92 19.18 22.29
C ALA A 83 -30.83 17.93 22.36
N GLY A 84 -30.40 16.93 23.13
CA GLY A 84 -31.22 15.81 23.57
C GLY A 84 -30.99 14.50 22.83
N SER A 85 -30.00 13.72 23.25
CA SER A 85 -30.13 12.25 23.35
C SER A 85 -28.94 11.66 24.10
N ASP A 86 -29.28 10.71 24.97
CA ASP A 86 -28.51 10.15 26.06
C ASP A 86 -27.25 9.35 25.70
N ALA A 87 -26.34 9.33 26.68
CA ALA A 87 -25.39 8.27 27.03
C ALA A 87 -24.34 7.81 25.98
N CYS A 88 -23.10 8.20 26.28
CA CYS A 88 -21.85 7.61 25.82
C CYS A 88 -21.86 6.07 25.84
N THR A 89 -22.03 5.45 24.69
CA THR A 89 -21.49 4.12 24.43
C THR A 89 -20.98 4.08 22.99
N PRO A 90 -19.68 3.82 22.73
CA PRO A 90 -19.22 3.57 21.37
C PRO A 90 -19.97 2.32 20.86
N PRO A 91 -20.51 2.32 19.63
CA PRO A 91 -21.17 1.13 19.11
C PRO A 91 -20.17 -0.03 19.14
N ALA A 92 -20.58 -1.17 19.72
CA ALA A 92 -19.79 -2.38 19.93
C ALA A 92 -19.23 -3.04 18.64
N SER A 93 -19.44 -2.39 17.48
CA SER A 93 -19.11 -2.84 16.13
C SER A 93 -17.97 -2.05 15.47
N ALA A 94 -17.29 -1.15 16.19
CA ALA A 94 -16.25 -0.29 15.61
C ALA A 94 -14.91 -1.02 15.43
N GLY A 95 -14.78 -1.82 14.36
CA GLY A 95 -13.52 -2.40 13.95
C GLY A 95 -13.67 -3.43 12.84
N LEU A 96 -12.56 -3.79 12.21
CA LEU A 96 -12.50 -4.76 11.13
C LEU A 96 -12.49 -6.20 11.70
N PRO A 97 -13.45 -7.06 11.36
CA PRO A 97 -13.40 -8.46 11.73
C PRO A 97 -12.26 -9.16 10.97
N LYS A 98 -11.33 -9.79 11.70
CA LYS A 98 -10.17 -10.49 11.12
C LYS A 98 -10.59 -11.56 10.09
N GLU A 99 -11.61 -12.34 10.44
CA GLU A 99 -12.13 -13.43 9.61
C GLU A 99 -12.75 -12.93 8.31
N ALA A 100 -13.45 -11.79 8.34
CA ALA A 100 -14.00 -11.18 7.13
C ALA A 100 -12.89 -10.74 6.16
N PHE A 101 -11.82 -10.11 6.71
CA PHE A 101 -10.66 -9.74 5.90
C PHE A 101 -9.91 -10.95 5.35
N ARG A 102 -9.71 -12.00 6.17
CA ARG A 102 -9.11 -13.26 5.73
C ARG A 102 -9.94 -13.91 4.62
N SER A 103 -11.26 -13.98 4.77
CA SER A 103 -12.14 -14.57 3.77
C SER A 103 -12.11 -13.80 2.46
N ALA A 104 -12.06 -12.46 2.50
CA ALA A 104 -12.00 -11.62 1.32
C ALA A 104 -10.68 -11.82 0.53
N THR A 105 -9.56 -11.91 1.25
CA THR A 105 -8.21 -11.98 0.69
C THR A 105 -7.66 -13.39 0.52
N ARG A 106 -8.28 -14.43 1.12
CA ARG A 106 -7.77 -15.81 1.13
C ARG A 106 -6.29 -15.96 1.52
N LEU A 107 -5.72 -14.96 2.21
CA LEU A 107 -4.38 -15.04 2.75
C LEU A 107 -4.34 -16.02 3.92
N SER A 108 -3.17 -16.59 4.19
CA SER A 108 -2.98 -17.44 5.36
C SER A 108 -3.27 -16.66 6.66
N LEU A 109 -3.67 -17.37 7.71
CA LEU A 109 -3.98 -16.75 8.99
C LEU A 109 -2.78 -15.98 9.55
N ASP A 110 -1.58 -16.54 9.42
CA ASP A 110 -0.34 -15.91 9.88
C ASP A 110 -0.07 -14.62 9.12
N ARG A 111 -0.26 -14.63 7.79
CA ARG A 111 -0.04 -13.45 6.97
C ARG A 111 -1.02 -12.34 7.29
N VAL A 112 -2.31 -12.67 7.46
CA VAL A 112 -3.33 -11.72 7.91
C VAL A 112 -2.99 -11.14 9.28
N SER A 113 -2.52 -11.98 10.21
CA SER A 113 -2.13 -11.55 11.56
C SER A 113 -0.98 -10.55 11.50
N GLN A 114 0.05 -10.85 10.72
CA GLN A 114 1.20 -9.96 10.51
C GLN A 114 0.75 -8.62 9.92
N MET A 115 0.00 -8.64 8.81
CA MET A 115 -0.50 -7.43 8.14
C MET A 115 -1.30 -6.53 9.10
N LEU A 116 -2.16 -7.13 9.91
CA LEU A 116 -2.95 -6.41 10.91
C LEU A 116 -2.06 -5.82 12.01
N GLN A 117 -1.13 -6.59 12.55
CA GLN A 117 -0.21 -6.15 13.60
C GLN A 117 0.71 -5.02 13.17
N GLU A 118 0.89 -4.75 11.88
CA GLU A 118 1.64 -3.59 11.40
C GLU A 118 0.92 -2.27 11.68
N VAL A 119 -0.41 -2.23 11.47
CA VAL A 119 -1.17 -0.96 11.38
C VAL A 119 -2.34 -0.87 12.38
N ALA A 120 -2.72 -1.99 12.98
CA ALA A 120 -3.89 -2.12 13.85
C ALA A 120 -3.57 -2.86 15.16
N VAL A 121 -4.46 -2.70 16.14
CA VAL A 121 -4.53 -3.47 17.38
C VAL A 121 -5.88 -4.16 17.50
N CYS A 122 -5.89 -5.34 18.12
CA CYS A 122 -7.13 -6.07 18.41
C CYS A 122 -7.73 -5.55 19.72
N SER A 123 -9.02 -5.24 19.71
CA SER A 123 -9.80 -4.96 20.91
C SER A 123 -11.14 -5.65 20.81
N SER A 124 -11.49 -6.43 21.82
CA SER A 124 -12.83 -7.03 21.93
C SER A 124 -13.26 -7.75 20.66
N SER A 125 -12.34 -8.54 20.06
CA SER A 125 -12.49 -9.30 18.80
C SER A 125 -12.47 -8.52 17.48
N ALA A 126 -12.39 -7.19 17.51
CA ALA A 126 -12.31 -6.34 16.31
C ALA A 126 -10.96 -5.64 16.20
N TRP A 127 -10.47 -5.46 14.97
CA TRP A 127 -9.21 -4.76 14.71
C TRP A 127 -9.45 -3.29 14.39
N ARG A 128 -8.70 -2.42 15.05
CA ARG A 128 -8.80 -0.97 14.92
C ARG A 128 -7.41 -0.36 14.77
N LEU A 129 -7.31 0.81 14.15
CA LEU A 129 -6.02 1.48 13.94
C LEU A 129 -5.27 1.63 15.27
N LYS A 130 -3.94 1.43 15.23
CA LYS A 130 -3.08 1.56 16.40
C LYS A 130 -3.14 2.94 17.04
N LEU A 131 -3.27 3.96 16.20
CA LEU A 131 -3.31 5.36 16.61
C LEU A 131 -4.74 5.89 16.49
N PRO A 132 -5.20 6.70 17.46
CA PRO A 132 -6.43 7.44 17.31
C PRO A 132 -6.31 8.46 16.16
N PRO A 133 -7.43 8.95 15.62
CA PRO A 133 -7.39 10.03 14.63
C PRO A 133 -6.62 11.25 15.13
N ASP A 134 -5.68 11.77 14.34
CA ASP A 134 -4.89 12.95 14.69
C ASP A 134 -5.67 14.22 14.31
N ALA A 135 -6.62 14.62 15.17
CA ALA A 135 -7.48 15.77 14.94
C ALA A 135 -6.69 17.09 14.80
N ALA A 136 -5.55 17.22 15.48
CA ALA A 136 -4.70 18.40 15.39
C ALA A 136 -4.08 18.53 14.00
N PHE A 137 -3.52 17.43 13.47
CA PHE A 137 -2.98 17.42 12.12
C PHE A 137 -4.05 17.68 11.06
N LEU A 138 -5.23 17.06 11.22
CA LEU A 138 -6.36 17.25 10.30
C LEU A 138 -6.83 18.71 10.26
N ALA A 139 -6.93 19.36 11.43
CA ALA A 139 -7.28 20.77 11.53
C ALA A 139 -6.21 21.70 10.93
N ALA A 140 -4.92 21.37 11.10
CA ALA A 140 -3.81 22.17 10.58
C ALA A 140 -3.63 22.02 9.06
N HIS A 141 -3.96 20.85 8.48
CA HIS A 141 -3.72 20.56 7.06
C HIS A 141 -4.98 20.06 6.32
N PRO A 142 -6.07 20.85 6.26
CA PRO A 142 -7.34 20.42 5.67
C PRO A 142 -7.26 20.17 4.16
N ALA A 143 -6.31 20.79 3.45
CA ALA A 143 -6.06 20.52 2.04
C ALA A 143 -5.50 19.11 1.80
N ILE A 144 -4.56 18.67 2.65
CA ILE A 144 -3.95 17.33 2.58
C ILE A 144 -5.01 16.27 2.92
N GLN A 145 -5.83 16.52 3.95
CA GLN A 145 -6.96 15.66 4.28
C GLN A 145 -7.90 15.46 3.09
N ARG A 146 -8.40 16.56 2.49
CA ARG A 146 -9.33 16.49 1.34
C ARG A 146 -8.73 15.71 0.17
N HIS A 147 -7.45 15.88 -0.09
CA HIS A 147 -6.75 15.11 -1.13
C HIS A 147 -6.80 13.61 -0.83
N PHE A 148 -6.41 13.19 0.38
CA PHE A 148 -6.39 11.77 0.74
C PHE A 148 -7.79 11.16 0.89
N ASP A 149 -8.80 11.93 1.30
CA ASP A 149 -10.19 11.46 1.32
C ASP A 149 -10.68 11.09 -0.10
N GLN A 150 -10.35 11.91 -1.10
CA GLN A 150 -10.66 11.60 -2.49
C GLN A 150 -9.82 10.43 -3.00
N TRP A 151 -8.51 10.44 -2.70
CA TRP A 151 -7.59 9.39 -3.10
C TRP A 151 -8.01 8.02 -2.56
N TRP A 152 -8.39 7.91 -1.28
CA TRP A 152 -8.82 6.65 -0.67
C TRP A 152 -10.16 6.15 -1.22
N LYS A 153 -11.09 7.04 -1.57
CA LYS A 153 -12.34 6.66 -2.26
C LYS A 153 -12.04 5.98 -3.59
N GLN A 154 -11.13 6.55 -4.38
CA GLN A 154 -10.71 5.98 -5.66
C GLN A 154 -9.88 4.71 -5.46
N ARG A 155 -8.92 4.72 -4.53
CA ARG A 155 -8.04 3.59 -4.25
C ARG A 155 -8.84 2.39 -3.77
N LEU A 156 -9.84 2.56 -2.89
CA LEU A 156 -10.70 1.48 -2.43
C LEU A 156 -11.38 0.75 -3.61
N GLN A 157 -11.92 1.49 -4.58
CA GLN A 157 -12.54 0.90 -5.76
C GLN A 157 -11.53 0.12 -6.62
N GLN A 158 -10.31 0.64 -6.76
CA GLN A 158 -9.24 -0.02 -7.49
C GLN A 158 -8.77 -1.29 -6.79
N VAL A 159 -8.44 -1.22 -5.50
CA VAL A 159 -7.86 -2.35 -4.76
C VAL A 159 -8.83 -3.50 -4.59
N VAL A 160 -10.13 -3.25 -4.50
CA VAL A 160 -11.14 -4.32 -4.51
C VAL A 160 -11.08 -5.12 -5.81
N LYS A 161 -10.99 -4.44 -6.96
CA LYS A 161 -10.82 -5.09 -8.27
C LYS A 161 -9.48 -5.81 -8.36
N GLU A 162 -8.40 -5.15 -7.94
CA GLU A 162 -7.04 -5.70 -7.95
C GLU A 162 -6.91 -6.98 -7.12
N VAL A 163 -7.50 -7.00 -5.92
CA VAL A 163 -7.52 -8.17 -5.03
C VAL A 163 -8.38 -9.28 -5.62
N HIS A 164 -9.56 -8.98 -6.16
CA HIS A 164 -10.42 -10.00 -6.76
C HIS A 164 -9.73 -10.68 -7.96
N GLN A 165 -9.22 -9.90 -8.90
CA GLN A 165 -8.54 -10.40 -10.10
C GLN A 165 -7.32 -11.26 -9.75
N ARG A 166 -6.45 -10.78 -8.86
CA ARG A 166 -5.21 -11.49 -8.48
C ARG A 166 -5.49 -12.73 -7.64
N ARG A 167 -6.51 -12.70 -6.79
CA ARG A 167 -6.95 -13.85 -6.02
C ARG A 167 -7.41 -14.98 -6.93
N ASP A 168 -8.23 -14.65 -7.93
CA ASP A 168 -8.81 -15.64 -8.82
C ASP A 168 -7.74 -16.20 -9.78
N ALA A 169 -6.81 -15.37 -10.26
CA ALA A 169 -5.64 -15.81 -11.01
C ALA A 169 -4.73 -16.76 -10.22
N ARG A 170 -4.55 -16.54 -8.90
CA ARG A 170 -3.77 -17.44 -8.02
C ARG A 170 -4.50 -18.75 -7.73
N ALA A 171 -5.82 -18.74 -7.67
CA ALA A 171 -6.61 -19.93 -7.44
C ALA A 171 -6.66 -20.85 -8.66
N ASN A 172 -6.42 -20.32 -9.87
CA ASN A 172 -6.43 -21.08 -11.11
C ASN A 172 -5.17 -20.80 -11.96
N PRO A 173 -4.01 -21.37 -11.59
CA PRO A 173 -2.75 -21.16 -12.32
C PRO A 173 -2.71 -21.81 -13.71
N GLN A 174 -3.76 -22.53 -14.12
CA GLN A 174 -3.94 -23.05 -15.48
C GLN A 174 -4.97 -22.23 -16.26
N GLY A 175 -4.47 -21.29 -17.06
CA GLY A 175 -5.20 -20.57 -18.12
C GLY A 175 -4.39 -19.37 -18.61
N PRO A 176 -4.05 -19.27 -19.90
CA PRO A 176 -4.92 -19.62 -21.02
C PRO A 176 -4.28 -20.64 -21.98
N LEU A 177 -4.85 -21.83 -22.08
CA LEU A 177 -4.76 -22.64 -23.28
C LEU A 177 -6.17 -23.01 -23.73
N THR A 178 -6.41 -22.67 -25.00
CA THR A 178 -7.47 -23.10 -25.94
C THR A 178 -8.88 -22.53 -25.82
N GLY A 179 -9.28 -21.86 -26.92
CA GLY A 179 -10.63 -21.40 -27.25
C GLY A 179 -10.55 -20.39 -28.39
N GLY A 180 -10.46 -20.88 -29.63
CA GLY A 180 -9.96 -20.14 -30.79
C GLY A 180 -10.79 -18.97 -31.29
N GLU A 181 -10.11 -18.05 -31.96
CA GLU A 181 -10.57 -17.39 -33.18
C GLU A 181 -9.34 -16.95 -33.97
N GLU A 182 -9.25 -17.42 -35.21
CA GLU A 182 -8.18 -17.13 -36.15
C GLU A 182 -8.23 -15.66 -36.60
N GLY A 183 -7.06 -15.05 -36.75
CA GLY A 183 -6.83 -13.99 -37.72
C GLY A 183 -7.17 -12.56 -37.30
N LYS A 184 -6.22 -11.88 -36.64
CA LYS A 184 -5.76 -10.54 -37.06
C LYS A 184 -4.48 -10.13 -36.35
N THR A 185 -3.42 -10.02 -37.15
CA THR A 185 -2.23 -9.22 -36.88
C THR A 185 -2.60 -7.82 -36.37
N LYS A 186 -2.05 -7.42 -35.23
CA LYS A 186 -1.48 -6.09 -34.99
C LYS A 186 -0.82 -6.02 -33.61
N ASP A 187 0.41 -5.51 -33.62
CA ASP A 187 1.21 -5.12 -32.46
C ASP A 187 0.36 -4.40 -31.41
N ALA A 188 0.07 -5.10 -30.32
CA ALA A 188 -0.32 -4.47 -29.07
C ALA A 188 0.82 -4.74 -28.11
N SER A 189 1.79 -3.83 -28.06
CA SER A 189 2.67 -3.74 -26.90
C SER A 189 1.76 -3.60 -25.68
N VAL A 190 1.69 -4.64 -24.87
CA VAL A 190 0.99 -4.61 -23.59
C VAL A 190 1.61 -3.46 -22.82
N ALA A 191 0.88 -2.35 -22.70
CA ALA A 191 1.40 -1.15 -22.08
C ALA A 191 1.71 -1.45 -20.61
N VAL A 192 2.98 -1.63 -20.31
CA VAL A 192 3.47 -1.88 -18.95
C VAL A 192 3.07 -0.69 -18.09
N SER A 193 2.31 -0.93 -17.02
CA SER A 193 1.83 0.17 -16.17
C SER A 193 3.02 0.96 -15.57
N PRO A 194 2.94 2.30 -15.47
CA PRO A 194 3.99 3.10 -14.84
C PRO A 194 4.32 2.67 -13.41
N ALA A 195 3.33 2.15 -12.68
CA ALA A 195 3.51 1.60 -11.34
C ALA A 195 4.38 0.33 -11.34
N LEU A 196 4.22 -0.54 -12.34
CA LEU A 196 5.02 -1.75 -12.49
C LEU A 196 6.48 -1.42 -12.84
N LEU A 197 6.71 -0.40 -13.69
CA LEU A 197 8.07 0.07 -13.99
C LEU A 197 8.75 0.72 -12.77
N GLN A 198 8.01 1.50 -11.97
CA GLN A 198 8.55 2.05 -10.72
C GLN A 198 8.86 0.97 -9.69
N LEU A 199 8.04 -0.08 -9.61
CA LEU A 199 8.32 -1.23 -8.76
C LEU A 199 9.54 -1.99 -9.25
N ALA A 200 9.64 -2.26 -10.56
CA ALA A 200 10.81 -2.86 -11.20
C ALA A 200 12.08 -2.10 -10.79
N GLY A 201 12.10 -0.78 -10.95
CA GLY A 201 13.28 0.03 -10.62
C GLY A 201 13.69 -0.04 -9.16
N ARG A 202 12.72 -0.10 -8.25
CA ARG A 202 13.00 -0.23 -6.82
C ARG A 202 13.49 -1.61 -6.44
N LEU A 203 12.89 -2.66 -6.98
CA LEU A 203 13.34 -4.03 -6.74
C LEU A 203 14.73 -4.25 -7.34
N CYS A 204 15.00 -3.69 -8.53
CA CYS A 204 16.35 -3.64 -9.10
C CYS A 204 17.34 -2.94 -8.18
N SER A 205 16.99 -1.74 -7.67
CA SER A 205 17.83 -0.99 -6.74
C SER A 205 18.11 -1.78 -5.45
N SER A 206 17.08 -2.47 -4.92
CA SER A 206 17.21 -3.30 -3.73
C SER A 206 18.12 -4.49 -3.99
N ALA A 207 17.92 -5.21 -5.10
CA ALA A 207 18.72 -6.38 -5.47
C ALA A 207 20.20 -6.01 -5.63
N LEU A 208 20.49 -4.94 -6.37
CA LEU A 208 21.85 -4.43 -6.56
C LEU A 208 22.51 -3.97 -5.25
N LYS A 209 21.75 -3.38 -4.32
CA LYS A 209 22.30 -3.03 -2.99
C LYS A 209 22.62 -4.25 -2.13
N THR A 210 21.86 -5.32 -2.26
CA THR A 210 22.06 -6.54 -1.45
C THR A 210 23.09 -7.51 -2.03
N GLN A 211 23.14 -7.64 -3.36
CA GLN A 211 23.94 -8.66 -4.05
C GLN A 211 25.13 -8.04 -4.81
N GLY A 212 25.20 -6.71 -4.90
CA GLY A 212 26.25 -6.02 -5.64
C GLY A 212 26.03 -6.11 -7.15
N ALA A 213 27.05 -6.57 -7.87
CA ALA A 213 27.00 -6.72 -9.32
C ALA A 213 26.17 -7.94 -9.72
N LEU A 214 25.16 -7.71 -10.56
CA LEU A 214 24.33 -8.76 -11.16
C LEU A 214 24.34 -8.58 -12.67
N THR A 215 24.37 -9.70 -13.42
CA THR A 215 24.09 -9.63 -14.85
C THR A 215 22.61 -9.30 -15.07
N PHE A 216 22.28 -8.73 -16.23
CA PHE A 216 20.88 -8.41 -16.58
C PHE A 216 19.98 -9.65 -16.50
N GLN A 217 20.49 -10.81 -16.92
CA GLN A 217 19.79 -12.09 -16.83
C GLN A 217 19.54 -12.51 -15.38
N GLN A 218 20.57 -12.47 -14.51
CA GLN A 218 20.42 -12.81 -13.08
C GLN A 218 19.45 -11.87 -12.35
N LEU A 219 19.48 -10.59 -12.70
CA LEU A 219 18.56 -9.60 -12.17
C LEU A 219 17.13 -9.91 -12.62
N ARG A 220 16.93 -10.26 -13.89
CA ARG A 220 15.62 -10.62 -14.44
C ARG A 220 15.08 -11.91 -13.81
N GLU A 221 15.93 -12.91 -13.60
CA GLU A 221 15.59 -14.12 -12.84
C GLU A 221 15.24 -13.81 -11.39
N THR A 222 15.95 -12.87 -10.75
CA THR A 222 15.64 -12.42 -9.38
C THR A 222 14.31 -11.68 -9.28
N LEU A 223 13.97 -10.88 -10.28
CA LEU A 223 12.67 -10.19 -10.35
C LEU A 223 11.55 -11.19 -10.62
N ASN A 224 11.72 -12.08 -11.60
CA ASN A 224 10.72 -13.06 -12.01
C ASN A 224 10.49 -14.13 -10.92
N SER A 225 11.55 -14.59 -10.24
CA SER A 225 11.43 -15.55 -9.13
C SER A 225 10.66 -14.99 -7.94
N LYS A 226 10.67 -13.66 -7.76
CA LYS A 226 9.92 -12.99 -6.71
C LYS A 226 8.54 -12.51 -7.16
N ASN A 227 8.35 -12.29 -8.46
CA ASN A 227 7.10 -11.78 -9.01
C ASN A 227 6.97 -12.10 -10.53
N ASN A 228 6.00 -12.95 -10.87
CA ASN A 228 5.72 -13.36 -12.25
C ASN A 228 5.20 -12.21 -13.14
N ASP A 229 4.75 -11.09 -12.58
CA ASP A 229 4.27 -9.93 -13.34
C ASP A 229 5.41 -9.28 -14.15
N PHE A 230 6.68 -9.50 -13.77
CA PHE A 230 7.84 -9.02 -14.52
C PHE A 230 8.10 -9.80 -15.82
N LEU A 231 7.47 -10.98 -15.99
CA LEU A 231 7.50 -11.70 -17.27
C LEU A 231 6.90 -10.88 -18.40
N ALA A 232 5.89 -10.05 -18.09
CA ALA A 232 5.23 -9.17 -19.06
C ALA A 232 6.03 -7.88 -19.36
N VAL A 233 7.08 -7.57 -18.59
CA VAL A 233 7.90 -6.37 -18.81
C VAL A 233 8.95 -6.68 -19.87
N ALA A 234 8.90 -6.01 -21.02
CA ALA A 234 9.90 -6.20 -22.07
C ALA A 234 11.32 -5.80 -21.59
N ASP A 235 12.35 -6.49 -22.09
CA ASP A 235 13.74 -6.24 -21.71
C ASP A 235 14.15 -4.77 -21.91
N ARG A 236 13.74 -4.16 -23.03
CA ARG A 236 13.97 -2.75 -23.32
C ARG A 236 13.42 -1.79 -22.26
N ASP A 237 12.26 -2.11 -21.69
CA ASP A 237 11.64 -1.25 -20.67
C ASP A 237 12.30 -1.45 -19.31
N LEU A 238 12.74 -2.68 -19.00
CA LEU A 238 13.53 -2.98 -17.82
C LEU A 238 14.94 -2.36 -17.89
N GLU A 239 15.58 -2.36 -19.06
CA GLU A 239 16.85 -1.68 -19.32
C GLU A 239 16.73 -0.17 -19.13
N ARG A 240 15.65 0.45 -19.65
CA ARG A 240 15.38 1.88 -19.43
C ARG A 240 15.24 2.20 -17.95
N VAL A 241 14.57 1.33 -17.19
CA VAL A 241 14.47 1.44 -15.74
C VAL A 241 15.84 1.29 -15.08
N LEU A 242 16.67 0.35 -15.53
CA LEU A 242 18.03 0.17 -15.00
C LEU A 242 18.95 1.33 -15.28
N GLN A 243 18.84 1.99 -16.43
CA GLN A 243 19.59 3.22 -16.73
C GLN A 243 19.29 4.35 -15.74
N THR A 244 18.13 4.32 -15.06
CA THR A 244 17.78 5.30 -14.00
C THR A 244 18.25 4.90 -12.60
N VAL A 245 18.68 3.65 -12.41
CA VAL A 245 18.91 3.05 -11.08
C VAL A 245 20.33 2.53 -10.90
N ALA A 246 20.95 2.04 -11.96
CA ALA A 246 22.28 1.44 -11.96
C ALA A 246 23.32 2.45 -12.49
N ILE A 247 24.47 2.49 -11.85
CA ILE A 247 25.64 3.19 -12.38
C ILE A 247 26.26 2.26 -13.43
N GLN A 248 26.29 2.69 -14.70
CA GLN A 248 27.00 1.95 -15.73
C GLN A 248 28.50 2.00 -15.42
N VAL A 249 29.08 0.85 -15.14
CA VAL A 249 30.54 0.69 -15.09
C VAL A 249 30.95 0.14 -16.45
N GLY A 250 31.51 1.01 -17.27
CA GLY A 250 32.27 0.64 -18.47
C GLY A 250 33.73 0.43 -18.12
#